data_AF-A0A7W1RAT9-F1
#
_entry.id   AF-A0A7W1RAT9-F1
#
_cell.length_a   1.000
_cell.length_b   1.000
_cell.length_c   1.000
_cell.angle_alpha   90.00
_cell.angle_beta   90.00
_cell.angle_gamma   90.00
#
_symmetry.space_group_name_H-M   'P 1'
#
loop_
_entity.id
_entity.type
_entity.pdbx_description
1 polymer ?
#
loop_
_entity_poly.entity_id
_entity_poly.type
_entity_poly.pdbx_seq_one_letter_code
_entity_poly.pdbx_strand_id
1 'polypeptide(L)'
;MNITIGPLSFDHADYDADNDVLYLHVGEPQAGEGEETPEGHVIRYVPGTSHIVGLTVLGARRVLERDGRLSVTIPGTVETTAEQLAPALAAV
;
A
#
# COMPACT_ATOMS: atom_id res chain seq x y z
N MET A 1 -15.48 7.45 -7.08
CA MET A 1 -15.21 6.26 -7.91
C MET A 1 -14.48 5.29 -7.01
N ASN A 2 -14.77 3.99 -7.02
CA ASN A 2 -14.08 3.05 -6.13
C ASN A 2 -13.12 2.13 -6.89
N ILE A 3 -11.87 2.09 -6.45
CA ILE A 3 -10.82 1.21 -6.94
C ILE A 3 -10.40 0.28 -5.81
N THR A 4 -10.42 -1.03 -6.06
CA THR A 4 -10.04 -2.04 -5.07
C THR A 4 -8.70 -2.66 -5.44
N ILE A 5 -7.78 -2.71 -4.47
CA ILE A 5 -6.48 -3.39 -4.59
C ILE A 5 -6.29 -4.24 -3.34
N GLY A 6 -6.38 -5.56 -3.51
CA GLY A 6 -6.35 -6.48 -2.37
C GLY A 6 -7.47 -6.16 -1.36
N PRO A 7 -7.15 -5.96 -0.07
CA PRO A 7 -8.14 -5.60 0.95
C PRO A 7 -8.48 -4.10 0.99
N LEU A 8 -7.81 -3.26 0.20
CA LEU A 8 -7.97 -1.81 0.24
C LEU A 8 -9.01 -1.33 -0.78
N SER A 9 -9.81 -0.36 -0.38
CA SER A 9 -10.77 0.34 -1.24
C SER A 9 -10.48 1.83 -1.21
N PHE A 10 -10.10 2.38 -2.36
CA PHE A 10 -9.82 3.80 -2.56
C PHE A 10 -11.04 4.44 -3.23
N ASP A 11 -11.54 5.54 -2.67
CA ASP A 11 -12.75 6.23 -3.13
C ASP A 11 -12.44 7.53 -3.90
N HIS A 12 -11.18 7.96 -3.89
CA HIS A 12 -10.66 9.09 -4.64
C HIS A 12 -9.47 8.66 -5.51
N ALA A 13 -9.42 9.18 -6.73
CA ALA A 13 -8.35 8.92 -7.68
C ALA A 13 -8.05 10.17 -8.51
N ASP A 14 -6.76 10.47 -8.67
CA ASP A 14 -6.25 11.53 -9.54
C ASP A 14 -5.13 10.96 -10.42
N TYR A 15 -5.21 11.17 -11.73
CA TYR A 15 -4.21 10.67 -12.68
C TYR A 15 -3.52 11.84 -13.38
N ASP A 16 -2.23 11.97 -13.11
CA ASP A 16 -1.32 12.86 -13.83
C ASP A 16 -0.86 12.17 -15.11
N ALA A 17 -1.46 12.57 -16.23
CA ALA A 17 -1.15 12.01 -17.54
C ALA A 17 0.22 12.43 -18.08
N ASP A 18 0.76 13.58 -17.65
CA ASP A 18 2.05 14.09 -18.12
C ASP A 18 3.21 13.31 -17.50
N ASN A 19 3.04 12.87 -16.25
CA ASN A 19 4.04 12.09 -15.51
C ASN A 19 3.74 10.58 -15.42
N ASP A 20 2.57 10.14 -15.92
CA ASP A 20 2.05 8.77 -15.77
C ASP A 20 1.96 8.31 -14.31
N VAL A 21 1.38 9.14 -13.44
CA VAL A 21 1.25 8.87 -12.00
C VAL A 21 -0.22 8.83 -11.61
N LEU A 22 -0.65 7.74 -10.96
CA LEU A 22 -1.99 7.60 -10.39
C LEU A 22 -1.92 7.72 -8.87
N TYR A 23 -2.62 8.70 -8.31
CA TYR A 23 -2.80 8.90 -6.88
C TYR A 23 -4.15 8.34 -6.46
N LEU A 24 -4.14 7.46 -5.45
CA LEU A 24 -5.33 6.85 -4.86
C LEU A 24 -5.40 7.23 -3.38
N HIS A 25 -6.59 7.55 -2.88
CA HIS A 25 -6.81 7.92 -1.49
C HIS A 25 -8.02 7.21 -0.89
N VAL A 26 -7.96 6.98 0.43
CA VAL A 26 -9.10 6.54 1.26
C VAL A 26 -9.62 7.77 2.00
N GLY A 27 -10.84 8.19 1.65
CA GLY A 27 -11.40 9.46 2.08
C GLY A 27 -10.65 10.66 1.48
N GLU A 28 -10.76 11.80 2.16
CA GLU A 28 -10.12 13.04 1.71
C GLU A 28 -8.59 12.91 1.65
N PRO A 29 -7.95 13.45 0.59
CA PRO A 29 -6.49 13.49 0.50
C PRO A 29 -5.86 14.14 1.73
N GLN A 30 -4.95 13.42 2.38
CA GLN A 30 -4.26 13.87 3.58
C GLN A 30 -2.76 13.61 3.49
N ALA A 31 -1.99 14.37 4.27
CA ALA A 31 -0.57 14.10 4.45
C ALA A 31 -0.39 12.75 5.15
N GLY A 32 0.65 12.01 4.75
CA GLY A 32 0.96 10.71 5.32
C GLY A 32 2.43 10.37 5.14
N GLU A 33 2.90 9.42 5.92
CA GLU A 33 4.25 8.86 5.82
C GLU A 33 4.30 7.90 4.63
N GLY A 34 5.28 8.08 3.75
CA GLY A 34 5.41 7.31 2.52
C GLY A 34 6.40 6.16 2.68
N GLU A 35 6.02 4.97 2.25
CA GLU A 35 6.91 3.81 2.14
C GLU A 35 6.91 3.31 0.70
N GLU A 36 8.11 3.09 0.14
CA GLU A 36 8.26 2.56 -1.22
C GLU A 36 8.01 1.05 -1.23
N THR A 37 7.18 0.58 -2.17
CA THR A 37 6.96 -0.84 -2.40
C THR A 37 8.08 -1.42 -3.26
N PRO A 38 8.30 -2.74 -3.25
CA PRO A 38 9.25 -3.40 -4.16
C PRO A 38 9.01 -3.12 -5.65
N GLU A 39 7.77 -2.78 -6.04
CA GLU A 39 7.41 -2.41 -7.41
C GLU A 39 7.73 -0.93 -7.76
N GLY A 40 8.22 -0.15 -6.78
CA GLY A 40 8.52 1.28 -6.91
C GLY A 40 7.30 2.19 -6.75
N HIS A 41 6.21 1.68 -6.16
CA HIS A 41 5.04 2.51 -5.81
C HIS A 41 5.21 3.07 -4.40
N VAL A 42 4.36 4.01 -3.98
CA VAL A 42 4.44 4.57 -2.63
C VAL A 42 3.12 4.36 -1.90
N ILE A 43 3.15 3.57 -0.83
CA ILE A 43 2.03 3.46 0.11
C ILE A 43 2.11 4.63 1.09
N ARG A 44 0.97 5.23 1.42
CA ARG A 44 0.87 6.30 2.42
C ARG A 44 0.13 5.81 3.65
N TYR A 45 0.74 6.03 4.80
CA TYR A 45 0.20 5.71 6.11
C TYR A 45 -0.19 6.96 6.89
N VAL A 46 -1.18 6.83 7.78
CA VAL A 46 -1.38 7.84 8.84
C VAL A 46 -0.11 7.88 9.69
N PRO A 47 0.50 9.06 9.90
CA PRO A 47 1.78 9.16 10.60
C PRO A 47 1.80 8.43 11.94
N GLY A 48 2.85 7.62 12.16
CA GLY A 48 3.01 6.84 13.39
C GLY A 48 2.08 5.62 13.50
N THR A 49 1.42 5.20 12.42
CA THR A 49 0.56 4.00 12.41
C THR A 49 0.80 3.17 11.14
N SER A 50 0.31 1.92 11.14
CA SER A 50 0.26 1.07 9.93
C SER A 50 -1.05 1.20 9.14
N HIS A 51 -1.86 2.25 9.39
CA HIS A 51 -3.12 2.46 8.68
C HIS A 51 -2.88 3.16 7.34
N ILE A 52 -3.16 2.45 6.25
CA ILE A 52 -3.01 2.95 4.88
C ILE A 52 -4.13 3.94 4.52
N VAL A 53 -3.75 5.10 4.01
CA VAL A 53 -4.65 6.17 3.54
C VAL A 53 -4.44 6.56 2.09
N GLY A 54 -3.41 6.02 1.43
CA GLY A 54 -3.20 6.29 0.01
C GLY A 54 -2.18 5.38 -0.65
N LEU A 55 -2.17 5.43 -1.98
CA LEU A 55 -1.23 4.73 -2.83
C LEU A 55 -0.90 5.63 -4.03
N THR A 56 0.38 5.88 -4.27
CA THR A 56 0.89 6.53 -5.48
C THR A 56 1.49 5.46 -6.39
N VAL A 57 0.86 5.24 -7.53
CA VAL A 57 1.28 4.27 -8.55
C VAL A 57 2.06 5.01 -9.63
N LEU A 58 3.36 4.71 -9.71
CA LEU A 58 4.23 5.25 -10.76
C LEU A 58 4.11 4.42 -12.03
N GLY A 59 4.03 5.09 -13.18
CA GLY A 59 3.94 4.45 -14.49
C GLY A 59 2.64 3.65 -14.68
N ALA A 60 1.52 4.12 -14.13
CA ALA A 60 0.29 3.33 -14.02
C ALA A 60 -0.21 2.81 -15.37
N ARG A 61 -0.26 3.68 -16.39
CA ARG A 61 -0.65 3.27 -17.74
C ARG A 61 0.36 2.31 -18.32
N ARG A 62 1.66 2.63 -18.22
CA ARG A 62 2.74 1.79 -18.76
C ARG A 62 2.72 0.37 -18.19
N VAL A 63 2.53 0.22 -16.88
CA VAL A 63 2.45 -1.08 -16.21
C VAL A 63 1.24 -1.86 -16.71
N LEU A 64 0.06 -1.23 -16.82
CA LEU A 64 -1.15 -1.89 -17.29
C LEU A 64 -1.05 -2.30 -18.77
N GLU A 65 -0.48 -1.46 -19.63
CA GLU A 65 -0.26 -1.79 -21.05
C GLU A 65 0.73 -2.94 -21.23
N ARG A 66 1.79 -2.99 -20.42
CA ARG A 66 2.84 -4.02 -20.50
C ARG A 66 2.39 -5.35 -19.91
N ASP A 67 1.79 -5.32 -18.72
CA ASP A 67 1.58 -6.52 -17.90
C ASP A 67 0.10 -6.95 -17.84
N GLY A 68 -0.83 -6.09 -18.29
CA GLY A 68 -2.27 -6.32 -18.19
C GLY A 68 -2.83 -6.25 -16.76
N ARG A 69 -1.98 -5.97 -15.76
CA ARG A 69 -2.34 -5.90 -14.35
C ARG A 69 -1.38 -5.00 -13.57
N LEU A 70 -1.88 -4.40 -12.50
CA LEU A 70 -1.07 -3.76 -11.47
C LEU A 70 -0.88 -4.74 -10.31
N SER A 71 0.33 -4.82 -9.76
CA SER A 71 0.62 -5.58 -8.53
C SER A 71 1.28 -4.65 -7.53
N VAL A 72 0.88 -4.77 -6.27
CA VAL A 72 1.37 -3.92 -5.20
C VAL A 72 1.62 -4.82 -4.00
N THR A 73 2.84 -4.83 -3.50
CA THR A 73 3.17 -5.50 -2.24
C THR A 73 2.89 -4.54 -1.09
N ILE A 74 1.97 -4.94 -0.20
CA ILE A 74 1.57 -4.16 0.97
C ILE A 74 2.08 -4.89 2.23
N PRO A 75 2.98 -4.28 3.02
CA PRO A 75 3.40 -4.87 4.28
C PRO A 75 2.23 -4.84 5.27
N GLY A 76 2.06 -5.92 6.03
CA GLY A 76 1.04 -6.07 7.05
C GLY A 76 1.66 -6.52 8.36
N THR A 77 1.19 -5.95 9.47
CA THR A 77 1.56 -6.40 10.81
C THR A 77 0.82 -7.67 11.15
N VAL A 78 1.54 -8.68 11.64
CA VAL A 78 0.99 -9.91 12.20
C VAL A 78 1.51 -10.08 13.62
N GLU A 79 0.65 -10.56 14.51
CA GLU A 79 0.95 -10.68 15.94
C GLU A 79 0.84 -12.13 16.41
N THR A 80 1.62 -12.48 17.42
CA THR A 80 1.60 -13.78 18.13
C THR A 80 1.73 -13.53 19.63
N THR A 81 1.48 -14.53 20.46
CA THR A 81 1.53 -14.37 21.93
C THR A 81 2.83 -14.90 22.53
N ALA A 82 3.19 -14.41 23.71
CA ALA A 82 4.36 -14.90 24.44
C ALA A 82 4.26 -16.40 24.74
N GLU A 83 3.05 -16.90 25.04
CA GLU A 83 2.79 -18.32 25.28
C GLU A 83 3.09 -19.18 24.05
N GLN A 84 2.78 -18.68 22.84
CA GLN A 84 3.08 -19.40 21.60
C GLN A 84 4.59 -19.50 21.33
N LEU A 85 5.36 -18.49 21.77
CA LEU A 85 6.82 -18.45 21.58
C LEU A 85 7.61 -19.11 22.72
N ALA A 86 7.02 -19.24 23.92
CA ALA A 86 7.70 -19.73 25.11
C ALA A 86 8.43 -21.07 24.94
N PRO A 87 7.86 -22.10 24.27
CA PRO A 87 8.55 -23.37 24.07
C PRO A 87 9.84 -23.23 23.26
N ALA A 88 9.84 -22.37 22.23
CA ALA A 88 11.02 -22.13 21.39
C ALA A 88 12.13 -21.39 22.14
N LEU A 89 11.75 -20.46 23.02
CA LEU A 89 12.70 -19.66 23.82
C LEU A 89 13.27 -20.43 25.02
N ALA A 90 12.61 -21.49 25.49
CA ALA A 90 13.06 -22.31 26.61
C ALA A 90 14.06 -23.42 26.22
N ALA A 91 14.29 -23.62 24.91
CA ALA A 91 15.25 -24.60 24.41
C ALA A 91 16.68 -24.01 24.47
N VAL A 92 17.28 -24.03 25.67
CA VAL A 92 18.70 -23.73 25.90
C VAL A 92 19.36 -24.91 26.62
#